data_AF-A0A6N2BB13-F1
#
_entry.id   AF-A0A6N2BB13-F1
#
_cell.length_a   1.000
_cell.length_b   1.000
_cell.length_c   1.000
_cell.angle_alpha   90.00
_cell.angle_beta   90.00
_cell.angle_gamma   90.00
#
_symmetry.space_group_name_H-M   'P 1'
#
loop_
_entity.id
_entity.type
_entity.pdbx_description
1 polymer ?
#
loop_
_entity_poly.entity_id
_entity_poly.type
_entity_poly.pdbx_seq_one_letter_code
_entity_poly.pdbx_strand_id
1 'polypeptide(L)'
;MRTIAARFSPYLWRRTPINSQPRHFSTSSFGRDEQTIEQEAERKVGWLLKLIFAGTATVIGYQIFPYMGDNLMQQSVSLLQVKDPLFKRMGASRLARFAIDDERRMKIVDIGGAQHLLNMLESARDDRTRKEALKALFAISKSDAAAVVLHQAGAMSIIKSTQESGEDAEVGNYKSNLLSRFQDLPFDIRS
;
A
#
# COMPACT_ATOMS: atom_id res chain seq x y z
N MET A 1 -23.76 0.56 -58.64
CA MET A 1 -24.60 0.71 -59.84
C MET A 1 -26.06 0.82 -59.40
N ARG A 2 -26.77 1.87 -59.90
CA ARG A 2 -28.24 2.01 -60.04
C ARG A 2 -29.05 2.23 -58.74
N THR A 3 -29.38 3.46 -58.35
CA THR A 3 -30.54 4.31 -58.75
C THR A 3 -31.88 3.57 -58.77
N ILE A 4 -32.86 4.06 -57.99
CA ILE A 4 -34.21 4.40 -58.46
C ILE A 4 -34.77 5.48 -57.53
N ALA A 5 -35.02 6.65 -58.13
CA ALA A 5 -35.88 7.69 -57.58
C ALA A 5 -37.33 7.34 -57.92
N ALA A 6 -38.25 7.55 -56.98
CA ALA A 6 -39.67 7.67 -57.28
C ALA A 6 -40.07 9.14 -57.09
N ARG A 7 -40.48 9.72 -58.21
CA ARG A 7 -40.87 11.11 -58.42
C ARG A 7 -42.38 11.09 -58.67
N PHE A 8 -43.16 11.82 -57.89
CA PHE A 8 -44.47 12.30 -58.34
C PHE A 8 -44.66 13.77 -57.99
N SER A 9 -44.92 14.51 -59.05
CA SER A 9 -45.09 15.95 -59.25
C SER A 9 -46.60 16.27 -59.13
N PRO A 10 -47.10 17.44 -59.61
CA PRO A 10 -46.86 18.83 -59.23
C PRO A 10 -48.19 19.52 -58.84
N TYR A 11 -48.20 20.54 -57.98
CA TYR A 11 -49.16 21.64 -58.15
C TYR A 11 -48.50 22.99 -57.96
N LEU A 12 -48.63 23.75 -59.03
CA LEU A 12 -48.11 25.07 -59.29
C LEU A 12 -48.70 26.07 -58.31
N TRP A 13 -47.86 26.91 -57.71
CA TRP A 13 -48.19 28.32 -57.60
C TRP A 13 -46.96 29.19 -57.86
N ARG A 14 -47.04 29.82 -59.02
CA ARG A 14 -46.16 30.85 -59.56
C ARG A 14 -46.17 32.06 -58.62
N ARG A 15 -45.07 32.32 -57.91
CA ARG A 15 -44.73 33.68 -57.44
C ARG A 15 -43.43 34.11 -58.10
N THR A 16 -43.51 35.27 -58.73
CA THR A 16 -42.44 36.08 -59.32
C THR A 16 -41.22 36.18 -58.38
N PRO A 17 -39.98 36.19 -58.91
CA PRO A 17 -38.80 36.36 -58.08
C PRO A 17 -38.71 37.82 -57.69
N ILE A 18 -39.12 38.15 -56.47
CA ILE A 18 -38.65 39.37 -55.83
C ILE A 18 -37.18 39.11 -55.51
N ASN A 19 -36.30 39.77 -56.26
CA ASN A 19 -34.88 39.85 -55.98
C ASN A 19 -34.70 40.52 -54.61
N SER A 20 -34.84 39.73 -53.56
CA SER A 20 -34.39 40.08 -52.22
C SER A 20 -32.97 39.54 -52.15
N GLN A 21 -32.01 40.45 -52.32
CA GLN A 21 -30.66 40.19 -51.88
C GLN A 21 -30.74 39.58 -50.47
N PRO A 22 -30.12 38.43 -50.20
CA PRO A 22 -29.88 38.06 -48.82
C PRO A 22 -29.00 39.18 -48.30
N ARG A 23 -29.55 40.04 -47.43
CA ARG A 23 -28.69 40.81 -46.55
C ARG A 23 -27.86 39.74 -45.86
N HIS A 24 -26.57 39.71 -46.18
CA HIS A 24 -25.59 38.99 -45.40
C HIS A 24 -25.70 39.55 -43.99
N PHE A 25 -26.55 38.94 -43.16
CA PHE A 25 -26.37 39.00 -41.74
C PHE A 25 -25.07 38.28 -41.48
N SER A 26 -24.03 39.05 -41.16
CA SER A 26 -22.75 38.54 -40.69
C SER A 26 -22.97 37.81 -39.37
N THR A 27 -23.42 36.57 -39.44
CA THR A 27 -23.45 35.64 -38.30
C THR A 27 -22.11 34.91 -38.27
N SER A 28 -21.01 35.62 -38.03
CA SER A 28 -19.66 35.00 -38.09
C SER A 28 -18.70 35.39 -36.97
N SER A 29 -19.10 36.29 -36.07
CA SER A 29 -18.35 36.58 -34.84
C SER A 29 -19.06 36.03 -33.60
N PHE A 30 -20.37 36.26 -33.46
CA PHE A 30 -21.10 35.95 -32.21
C PHE A 30 -21.13 34.45 -31.85
N GLY A 31 -21.41 33.56 -32.80
CA GLY A 31 -21.39 32.10 -32.54
C GLY A 31 -19.99 31.52 -32.36
N ARG A 32 -18.94 32.21 -32.81
CA ARG A 32 -17.54 31.85 -32.54
C ARG A 32 -17.17 32.21 -31.11
N ASP A 33 -17.57 33.41 -30.68
CA ASP A 33 -17.34 33.88 -29.32
C ASP A 33 -18.06 32.97 -28.30
N GLU A 34 -19.33 32.61 -28.56
CA GLU A 34 -20.08 31.63 -27.73
C GLU A 34 -19.37 30.26 -27.64
N GLN A 35 -18.93 29.69 -28.76
CA GLN A 35 -18.19 28.41 -28.77
C GLN A 35 -16.86 28.49 -27.99
N THR A 36 -16.17 29.64 -28.05
CA THR A 36 -14.92 29.82 -27.30
C THR A 36 -15.16 29.96 -25.79
N ILE A 37 -16.25 30.62 -25.38
CA ILE A 37 -16.65 30.75 -23.98
C ILE A 37 -17.05 29.39 -23.40
N GLU A 38 -17.80 28.58 -24.16
CA GLU A 38 -18.18 27.22 -23.76
C GLU A 38 -16.95 26.32 -23.58
N GLN A 39 -16.00 26.33 -24.53
CA GLN A 39 -14.76 25.55 -24.42
C GLN A 39 -13.92 25.95 -23.20
N GLU A 40 -13.84 27.25 -22.89
CA GLU A 40 -13.10 27.71 -21.71
C GLU A 40 -13.80 27.29 -20.40
N ALA A 41 -15.14 27.34 -20.37
CA ALA A 41 -15.93 26.86 -19.26
C ALA A 41 -15.72 25.35 -19.02
N GLU A 42 -15.80 24.53 -20.07
CA GLU A 42 -15.53 23.09 -19.99
C GLU A 42 -14.11 22.80 -19.51
N ARG A 43 -13.11 23.55 -19.99
CA ARG A 43 -11.72 23.40 -19.53
C ARG A 43 -11.58 23.73 -18.04
N LYS A 44 -12.18 24.82 -17.56
CA LYS A 44 -12.15 25.23 -16.15
C LYS A 44 -12.87 24.23 -15.27
N VAL A 45 -14.07 23.78 -15.67
CA VAL A 45 -14.85 22.76 -14.96
C VAL A 45 -14.09 21.44 -14.93
N GLY A 46 -13.49 21.02 -16.04
CA GLY A 46 -12.65 19.82 -16.09
C GLY A 46 -11.43 19.90 -15.18
N TRP A 47 -10.80 21.08 -15.07
CA TRP A 47 -9.67 21.27 -14.15
C TRP A 47 -10.13 21.28 -12.68
N LEU A 48 -11.26 21.92 -12.38
CA LEU A 48 -11.88 21.90 -11.05
C LEU A 48 -12.24 20.46 -10.62
N LEU A 49 -12.85 19.68 -11.52
CA LEU A 49 -13.20 18.28 -11.26
C LEU A 49 -11.94 17.44 -10.95
N LYS A 50 -10.84 17.66 -11.68
CA LYS A 50 -9.56 16.99 -11.42
C LYS A 50 -9.01 17.33 -10.04
N LEU A 51 -9.12 18.58 -9.59
CA LEU A 51 -8.69 18.97 -8.25
C LEU A 51 -9.55 18.31 -7.17
N ILE A 52 -10.86 18.27 -7.35
CA ILE A 52 -11.78 17.58 -6.42
C ILE A 52 -11.42 16.09 -6.36
N PHE A 53 -11.22 15.45 -7.51
CA PHE A 53 -10.84 14.04 -7.56
C PHE A 53 -9.47 13.79 -6.91
N ALA A 54 -8.47 14.62 -7.23
CA ALA A 54 -7.15 14.50 -6.62
C ALA A 54 -7.22 14.67 -5.10
N GLY A 55 -7.92 15.70 -4.61
CA GLY A 55 -8.09 15.94 -3.18
C GLY A 55 -8.81 14.80 -2.47
N THR A 56 -9.93 14.32 -3.02
CA THR A 56 -10.68 13.19 -2.44
C THR A 56 -9.86 11.89 -2.47
N ALA A 57 -9.19 11.58 -3.58
CA ALA A 57 -8.31 10.42 -3.67
C ALA A 57 -7.14 10.50 -2.68
N THR A 58 -6.58 11.68 -2.44
CA THR A 58 -5.54 11.86 -1.40
C THR A 58 -6.06 11.60 0.00
N VAL A 59 -7.25 12.12 0.35
CA VAL A 59 -7.87 11.88 1.67
C VAL A 59 -8.18 10.40 1.87
N ILE A 60 -8.82 9.77 0.89
CA ILE A 60 -9.13 8.33 0.93
C ILE A 60 -7.83 7.51 1.00
N GLY A 61 -6.81 7.90 0.23
CA GLY A 61 -5.50 7.28 0.25
C GLY A 61 -4.88 7.34 1.64
N TYR A 62 -4.87 8.51 2.29
CA TYR A 62 -4.36 8.67 3.65
C TYR A 62 -5.10 7.80 4.67
N GLN A 63 -6.41 7.63 4.50
CA GLN A 63 -7.23 6.82 5.41
C GLN A 63 -7.03 5.31 5.19
N ILE A 64 -6.92 4.83 3.96
CA ILE A 64 -6.84 3.39 3.65
C ILE A 64 -5.40 2.86 3.74
N PHE A 65 -4.41 3.66 3.36
CA PHE A 65 -3.01 3.26 3.29
C PHE A 65 -2.46 2.63 4.59
N PRO A 66 -2.77 3.14 5.82
CA PRO A 66 -2.29 2.50 7.04
C PRO A 66 -2.86 1.09 7.26
N TYR A 67 -4.10 0.81 6.81
CA TYR A 67 -4.76 -0.48 7.02
C TYR A 67 -4.45 -1.52 5.94
N MET A 68 -3.99 -1.09 4.76
CA MET A 68 -3.75 -1.99 3.63
C MET A 68 -2.57 -2.97 3.88
N GLY A 69 -1.67 -2.64 4.80
CA GLY A 69 -0.57 -3.51 5.23
C GLY A 69 -0.96 -4.57 6.25
N ASP A 70 -2.09 -4.42 6.94
CA ASP A 70 -2.44 -5.24 8.10
C ASP A 70 -2.76 -6.69 7.72
N ASN A 71 -3.53 -6.87 6.65
CA ASN A 71 -3.85 -8.20 6.14
C ASN A 71 -2.56 -8.93 5.71
N LEU A 72 -1.62 -8.21 5.08
CA LEU A 72 -0.33 -8.79 4.70
C LEU A 72 0.54 -9.12 5.92
N MET A 73 0.46 -8.31 6.98
CA MET A 73 1.12 -8.58 8.25
C MET A 73 0.55 -9.84 8.91
N GLN A 74 -0.78 -9.98 8.97
CA GLN A 74 -1.45 -11.19 9.47
C GLN A 74 -1.09 -12.43 8.65
N GLN A 75 -1.13 -12.34 7.32
CA GLN A 75 -0.67 -13.43 6.46
C GLN A 75 0.79 -13.80 6.71
N SER A 76 1.65 -12.81 6.99
CA SER A 76 3.06 -13.06 7.31
C SER A 76 3.22 -13.84 8.61
N VAL A 77 2.36 -13.62 9.61
CA VAL A 77 2.30 -14.45 10.83
C VAL A 77 1.80 -15.86 10.53
N SER A 78 0.77 -16.00 9.70
CA SER A 78 0.28 -17.32 9.28
C SER A 78 1.36 -18.15 8.58
N LEU A 79 2.24 -17.52 7.80
CA LEU A 79 3.36 -18.21 7.14
C LEU A 79 4.37 -18.81 8.14
N LEU A 80 4.51 -18.26 9.35
CA LEU A 80 5.40 -18.80 10.39
C LEU A 80 4.94 -20.16 10.92
N GLN A 81 3.66 -20.48 10.78
CA GLN A 81 3.04 -21.72 11.24
C GLN A 81 3.14 -22.86 10.21
N VAL A 82 3.46 -22.55 8.95
CA VAL A 82 3.56 -23.54 7.87
C VAL A 82 4.78 -24.44 8.10
N LYS A 83 4.71 -25.71 7.69
CA LYS A 83 5.79 -26.69 7.87
C LYS A 83 7.09 -26.33 7.14
N ASP A 84 6.97 -25.80 5.92
CA ASP A 84 8.10 -25.51 5.06
C ASP A 84 8.92 -24.30 5.58
N PRO A 85 10.22 -24.47 5.88
CA PRO A 85 11.10 -23.38 6.31
C PRO A 85 11.15 -22.19 5.34
N LEU A 86 10.96 -22.41 4.03
CA LEU A 86 10.97 -21.33 3.04
C LEU A 86 9.84 -20.32 3.29
N PHE A 87 8.63 -20.80 3.59
CA PHE A 87 7.50 -19.93 3.90
C PHE A 87 7.68 -19.22 5.24
N LYS A 88 8.21 -19.92 6.25
CA LYS A 88 8.53 -19.29 7.54
C LYS A 88 9.52 -18.13 7.37
N ARG A 89 10.60 -18.33 6.61
CA ARG A 89 11.58 -17.28 6.30
C ARG A 89 10.93 -16.09 5.59
N MET A 90 10.05 -16.35 4.61
CA MET A 90 9.34 -15.30 3.91
C MET A 90 8.44 -14.49 4.84
N GLY A 91 7.70 -15.15 5.73
CA GLY A 91 6.87 -14.52 6.76
C GLY A 91 7.71 -13.64 7.70
N ALA A 92 8.79 -14.20 8.26
CA ALA A 92 9.68 -13.48 9.16
C ALA A 92 10.32 -12.26 8.48
N SER A 93 10.80 -12.41 7.25
CA SER A 93 11.38 -11.32 6.47
C SER A 93 10.40 -10.18 6.22
N ARG A 94 9.13 -10.50 5.95
CA ARG A 94 8.06 -9.50 5.79
C ARG A 94 7.74 -8.79 7.10
N LEU A 95 7.65 -9.53 8.21
CA LEU A 95 7.42 -8.92 9.53
C LEU A 95 8.55 -7.96 9.92
N ALA A 96 9.80 -8.30 9.63
CA ALA A 96 10.92 -7.39 9.83
C ALA A 96 10.76 -6.07 9.05
N ARG A 97 10.19 -6.13 7.84
CA ARG A 97 9.90 -4.95 7.01
C ARG A 97 8.69 -4.16 7.47
N PHE A 98 7.72 -4.80 8.14
CA PHE A 98 6.56 -4.10 8.70
C PHE A 98 6.88 -3.37 10.02
N ALA A 99 7.92 -3.81 10.75
CA ALA A 99 8.37 -3.26 12.03
C ALA A 99 9.09 -1.89 11.91
N ILE A 100 8.49 -0.94 11.20
CA ILE A 100 9.10 0.37 10.90
C ILE A 100 9.00 1.36 12.08
N ASP A 101 7.86 1.39 12.76
CA ASP A 101 7.53 2.29 13.87
C ASP A 101 6.97 1.48 15.05
N ASP A 102 6.81 2.13 16.20
CA ASP A 102 6.39 1.46 17.43
C ASP A 102 4.95 0.94 17.38
N GLU A 103 4.05 1.63 16.69
CA GLU A 103 2.66 1.19 16.52
C GLU A 103 2.62 -0.13 15.74
N ARG A 104 3.34 -0.21 14.62
CA ARG A 104 3.40 -1.44 13.82
C ARG A 104 4.16 -2.56 14.51
N ARG A 105 5.20 -2.25 15.31
CA ARG A 105 5.89 -3.26 16.12
C ARG A 105 4.95 -3.87 17.16
N MET A 106 4.18 -3.05 17.85
CA MET A 106 3.15 -3.52 18.79
C MET A 106 2.05 -4.29 18.09
N LYS A 107 1.61 -3.85 16.90
CA LYS A 107 0.62 -4.61 16.13
C LYS A 107 1.09 -6.02 15.79
N ILE A 108 2.37 -6.20 15.42
CA ILE A 108 2.96 -7.53 15.20
C ILE A 108 2.91 -8.37 16.49
N VAL A 109 3.15 -7.75 17.65
CA VAL A 109 3.03 -8.41 18.96
C VAL A 109 1.57 -8.82 19.22
N ASP A 110 0.62 -7.92 19.02
CA ASP A 110 -0.81 -8.13 19.29
C ASP A 110 -1.42 -9.26 18.47
N ILE A 111 -1.02 -9.39 17.20
CA ILE A 111 -1.44 -10.50 16.33
C ILE A 111 -0.64 -11.80 16.58
N GLY A 112 0.17 -11.85 17.64
CA GLY A 112 0.95 -13.02 18.07
C GLY A 112 2.23 -13.28 17.27
N GLY A 113 2.65 -12.36 16.41
CA GLY A 113 3.84 -12.53 15.56
C GLY A 113 5.12 -12.74 16.38
N ALA A 114 5.27 -12.06 17.51
CA ALA A 114 6.41 -12.23 18.42
C ALA A 114 6.57 -13.68 18.90
N GLN A 115 5.51 -14.30 19.42
CA GLN A 115 5.55 -15.68 19.90
C GLN A 115 5.84 -16.67 18.76
N HIS A 116 5.24 -16.47 17.59
CA HIS A 116 5.48 -17.33 16.43
C HIS A 116 6.92 -17.25 15.92
N LEU A 117 7.54 -16.07 15.98
CA LEU A 117 8.95 -15.89 15.65
C LEU A 117 9.87 -16.58 16.65
N LEU A 118 9.55 -16.55 17.95
CA LEU A 118 10.29 -17.28 18.97
C LEU A 118 10.18 -18.80 18.76
N ASN A 119 8.99 -19.32 18.50
CA ASN A 119 8.78 -20.74 18.18
C ASN A 119 9.51 -21.15 16.88
N MET A 120 9.54 -20.26 15.88
CA MET A 120 10.31 -20.46 14.64
C MET A 120 11.81 -20.52 14.93
N LEU A 121 12.33 -19.64 15.78
CA LEU A 121 13.74 -19.61 16.17
C LEU A 121 14.14 -20.89 16.93
N GLU A 122 13.32 -21.29 17.90
CA GLU A 122 13.53 -22.49 18.71
C GLU A 122 13.52 -23.78 17.88
N SER A 123 12.63 -23.86 16.88
CA SER A 123 12.51 -25.04 16.00
C SER A 123 13.43 -25.00 14.77
N ALA A 124 14.23 -23.94 14.58
CA ALA A 124 15.04 -23.75 13.38
C ALA A 124 16.23 -24.72 13.31
N ARG A 125 16.30 -25.52 12.24
CA ARG A 125 17.39 -26.47 11.99
C ARG A 125 18.55 -25.89 11.18
N ASP A 126 18.30 -24.80 10.45
CA ASP A 126 19.25 -24.17 9.55
C ASP A 126 19.46 -22.68 9.86
N ASP A 127 20.63 -22.15 9.45
CA ASP A 127 21.03 -20.78 9.75
C ASP A 127 20.19 -19.71 9.05
N ARG A 128 19.69 -20.00 7.85
CA ARG A 128 18.86 -19.03 7.12
C ARG A 128 17.55 -18.78 7.85
N THR A 129 16.96 -19.83 8.41
CA THR A 129 15.75 -19.75 9.25
C THR A 129 16.05 -19.00 10.55
N ARG A 130 17.14 -19.33 11.26
CA ARG A 130 17.57 -18.61 12.46
C ARG A 130 17.79 -17.12 12.20
N LYS A 131 18.46 -16.78 11.10
CA LYS A 131 18.74 -15.40 10.70
C LYS A 131 17.47 -14.60 10.51
N GLU A 132 16.53 -15.07 9.70
CA GLU A 132 15.30 -14.30 9.43
C GLU A 132 14.45 -14.14 10.69
N ALA A 133 14.41 -15.14 11.56
CA ALA A 133 13.73 -15.03 12.85
C ALA A 133 14.40 -13.99 13.76
N LEU A 134 15.73 -14.06 13.95
CA LEU A 134 16.49 -13.10 14.77
C LEU A 134 16.40 -11.68 14.22
N LYS A 135 16.48 -11.51 12.90
CA LYS A 135 16.32 -10.22 12.24
C LYS A 135 14.95 -9.59 12.50
N ALA A 136 13.88 -10.39 12.40
CA ALA A 136 12.53 -9.92 12.69
C ALA A 136 12.35 -9.57 14.17
N LEU A 137 12.81 -10.43 15.08
CA LEU A 137 12.77 -10.18 16.53
C LEU A 137 13.55 -8.91 16.90
N PHE A 138 14.72 -8.68 16.28
CA PHE A 138 15.51 -7.47 16.50
C PHE A 138 14.80 -6.22 15.99
N ALA A 139 14.13 -6.30 14.83
CA ALA A 139 13.34 -5.19 14.32
C ALA A 139 12.18 -4.83 15.26
N ILE A 140 11.53 -5.84 15.85
CA ILE A 140 10.44 -5.67 16.82
C ILE A 140 10.96 -5.07 18.14
N SER A 141 12.11 -5.55 18.66
CA SER A 141 12.67 -5.12 19.95
C SER A 141 13.18 -3.67 19.99
N LYS A 142 13.19 -2.97 18.85
CA LYS A 142 13.48 -1.53 18.80
C LYS A 142 12.42 -0.67 19.51
N SER A 143 11.21 -1.18 19.70
CA SER A 143 10.21 -0.56 20.60
C SER A 143 10.43 -1.06 22.02
N ASP A 144 10.45 -0.16 23.02
CA ASP A 144 10.54 -0.56 24.44
C ASP A 144 9.38 -1.49 24.82
N ALA A 145 8.15 -1.10 24.52
CA ALA A 145 6.96 -1.90 24.84
C ALA A 145 7.01 -3.31 24.22
N ALA A 146 7.39 -3.41 22.94
CA ALA A 146 7.51 -4.71 22.29
C ALA A 146 8.67 -5.55 22.84
N ALA A 147 9.79 -4.90 23.22
CA ALA A 147 10.91 -5.58 23.85
C ALA A 147 10.54 -6.16 25.22
N VAL A 148 9.71 -5.46 26.00
CA VAL A 148 9.15 -5.97 27.27
C VAL A 148 8.32 -7.22 27.03
N VAL A 149 7.41 -7.21 26.05
CA VAL A 149 6.59 -8.39 25.75
C VAL A 149 7.45 -9.57 25.29
N LEU A 150 8.48 -9.33 24.47
CA LEU A 150 9.44 -10.36 24.08
C LEU A 150 10.19 -10.93 25.30
N HIS A 151 10.63 -10.08 26.21
CA HIS A 151 11.28 -10.49 27.44
C HIS A 151 10.38 -11.40 28.28
N GLN A 152 9.13 -10.98 28.50
CA GLN A 152 8.11 -11.76 29.22
C GLN A 152 7.77 -13.08 28.53
N ALA A 153 7.84 -13.15 27.20
CA ALA A 153 7.67 -14.37 26.42
C ALA A 153 8.87 -15.33 26.48
N GLY A 154 9.87 -15.06 27.33
CA GLY A 154 11.04 -15.92 27.51
C GLY A 154 12.08 -15.81 26.39
N ALA A 155 12.05 -14.73 25.59
CA ALA A 155 12.96 -14.56 24.45
C ALA A 155 14.43 -14.68 24.83
N MET A 156 14.84 -14.20 26.02
CA MET A 156 16.22 -14.30 26.48
C MET A 156 16.75 -15.73 26.55
N SER A 157 15.93 -16.67 27.03
CA SER A 157 16.33 -18.09 27.13
C SER A 157 16.54 -18.69 25.73
N ILE A 158 15.56 -18.48 24.84
CA ILE A 158 15.57 -19.00 23.47
C ILE A 158 16.74 -18.42 22.66
N ILE A 159 17.02 -17.13 22.79
CA ILE A 159 18.10 -16.48 22.05
C ILE A 159 19.47 -16.95 22.56
N LYS A 160 19.63 -17.12 23.88
CA LYS A 160 20.88 -17.66 24.45
C LYS A 160 21.15 -19.09 23.99
N SER A 161 20.12 -19.93 23.94
CA SER A 161 20.24 -21.33 23.49
C SER A 161 20.37 -21.48 21.96
N THR A 162 20.11 -20.42 21.20
CA THR A 162 20.28 -20.43 19.74
C THR A 162 21.75 -20.65 19.38
N GLN A 163 22.01 -21.71 18.61
CA GLN A 163 23.34 -22.04 18.11
C GLN A 163 23.88 -20.93 17.21
N GLU A 164 25.10 -20.49 17.49
CA GLU A 164 25.86 -19.62 16.60
C GLU A 164 26.48 -20.47 15.50
N SER A 165 26.24 -20.07 14.25
CA SER A 165 26.93 -20.64 13.11
C SER A 165 28.04 -19.71 12.65
N GLY A 166 29.20 -20.31 12.37
CA GLY A 166 30.35 -19.58 11.82
C GLY A 166 30.19 -19.18 10.35
N GLU A 167 29.15 -19.66 9.65
CA GLU A 167 28.96 -19.41 8.22
C GLU A 167 28.23 -18.08 7.92
N ASP A 168 27.43 -17.56 8.85
CA ASP A 168 26.62 -16.35 8.64
C ASP A 168 26.81 -15.35 9.79
N ALA A 169 27.75 -14.42 9.60
CA ALA A 169 28.12 -13.40 10.59
C ALA A 169 26.92 -12.52 11.02
N GLU A 170 25.88 -12.39 10.19
CA GLU A 170 24.69 -11.63 10.55
C GLU A 170 23.91 -12.29 11.71
N VAL A 171 23.92 -13.63 11.82
CA VAL A 171 23.24 -14.35 12.91
C VAL A 171 23.82 -13.95 14.26
N GLY A 172 25.15 -13.97 14.38
CA GLY A 172 25.85 -13.55 15.59
C GLY A 172 25.61 -12.08 15.93
N ASN A 173 25.56 -11.21 14.92
CA ASN A 173 25.29 -9.79 15.09
C ASN A 173 23.86 -9.54 15.61
N TYR A 174 22.83 -10.10 14.96
CA TYR A 174 21.45 -9.95 15.43
C TYR A 174 21.27 -10.52 16.84
N LYS A 175 21.83 -11.71 17.12
CA LYS A 175 21.79 -12.33 18.46
C LYS A 175 22.39 -11.40 19.52
N SER A 176 23.60 -10.90 19.28
CA SER A 176 24.31 -10.02 20.22
C SER A 176 23.56 -8.71 20.46
N ASN A 177 23.05 -8.08 19.39
CA ASN A 177 22.27 -6.85 19.49
C ASN A 177 20.96 -7.06 20.26
N LEU A 178 20.29 -8.21 20.07
CA LEU A 178 19.07 -8.52 20.80
C LEU A 178 19.33 -8.74 22.30
N LEU A 179 20.43 -9.43 22.63
CA LEU A 179 20.83 -9.62 24.03
C LEU A 179 21.21 -8.29 24.69
N SER A 180 21.97 -7.43 24.02
CA SER A 180 22.26 -6.07 24.48
C SER A 180 20.96 -5.29 24.69
N ARG A 181 20.03 -5.37 23.73
CA ARG A 181 18.77 -4.64 23.82
C ARG A 181 17.95 -5.02 25.05
N PHE A 182 17.93 -6.29 25.43
CA PHE A 182 17.27 -6.71 26.68
C PHE A 182 18.05 -6.33 27.93
N GLN A 183 19.38 -6.26 27.85
CA GLN A 183 20.23 -5.70 28.91
C GLN A 183 20.14 -4.17 29.03
N ASP A 184 19.48 -3.47 28.12
CA ASP A 184 19.24 -2.03 28.22
C ASP A 184 17.86 -1.72 28.80
N LEU A 185 16.98 -2.73 28.93
CA LEU A 185 15.65 -2.55 29.53
C LEU A 185 15.75 -2.15 31.01
N PRO A 186 14.83 -1.31 31.52
CA PRO A 186 14.78 -0.90 32.92
C PRO A 186 14.79 -2.10 33.88
N PHE A 187 15.46 -1.96 35.03
CA PHE A 187 15.68 -3.07 35.97
C PHE A 187 14.38 -3.69 36.49
N ASP A 188 13.33 -2.88 36.66
CA ASP A 188 11.99 -3.32 37.09
C ASP A 188 11.32 -4.30 36.11
N ILE A 189 11.84 -4.41 34.88
CA ILE A 189 11.30 -5.27 33.82
C ILE A 189 12.17 -6.52 33.59
N ARG A 190 13.40 -6.55 34.14
CA ARG A 190 14.32 -7.69 34.01
C ARG A 190 14.05 -8.80 35.03
N SER A 191 13.38 -8.50 36.14
CA SER A 191 13.16 -9.43 37.26
C SER A 191 12.09 -10.48 36.99
#